data_AF-A0A136ND54-F1
#
_entry.id   AF-A0A136ND54-F1
#
_cell.length_a   1.000
_cell.length_b   1.000
_cell.length_c   1.000
_cell.angle_alpha   90.00
_cell.angle_beta   90.00
_cell.angle_gamma   90.00
#
_symmetry.space_group_name_H-M   'P 1'
#
loop_
_entity.id
_entity.type
_entity.pdbx_description
1 polymer ?
#
loop_
_entity_poly.entity_id
_entity_poly.type
_entity_poly.pdbx_seq_one_letter_code
_entity_poly.pdbx_strand_id
1 'polypeptide(L)'
;MKRIISIATTLFILIFFACNKKNNQTVTVVRDCTGTYLRLNGRDYQVCNLEKVASFSTGAKVTVTFKILTECNDSSNPAAACEMFHKSKG
;
A
#
# COMPACT_ATOMS: atom_id res chain seq x y z
N MET A 1 -10.21 38.82 -31.91
CA MET A 1 -9.48 37.57 -32.21
C MET A 1 -8.29 37.34 -31.28
N LYS A 2 -7.31 38.25 -31.17
CA LYS A 2 -6.11 38.09 -30.30
C LYS A 2 -6.42 37.79 -28.82
N ARG A 3 -7.45 38.44 -28.24
CA ARG A 3 -7.87 38.19 -26.84
C ARG A 3 -8.50 36.81 -26.61
N ILE A 4 -9.26 36.31 -27.59
CA ILE A 4 -9.88 34.97 -27.52
C ILE A 4 -8.79 33.89 -27.64
N ILE A 5 -7.80 34.13 -28.52
CA ILE A 5 -6.63 33.25 -28.67
C ILE A 5 -5.82 33.20 -27.36
N SER A 6 -5.57 34.35 -26.71
CA SER A 6 -4.86 34.39 -25.42
C SER A 6 -5.58 33.64 -24.30
N ILE A 7 -6.92 33.74 -24.22
CA ILE A 7 -7.72 33.05 -23.20
C ILE A 7 -7.74 31.53 -23.46
N ALA A 8 -7.81 31.11 -24.72
CA ALA A 8 -7.77 29.70 -25.09
C ALA A 8 -6.41 29.06 -24.73
N THR A 9 -5.30 29.77 -24.92
CA THR A 9 -3.97 29.29 -24.53
C THR A 9 -3.78 29.14 -23.04
N THR A 10 -4.29 30.07 -22.21
CA THR A 10 -4.18 29.93 -20.75
C THR A 10 -5.06 28.80 -20.21
N LEU A 11 -6.23 28.55 -20.81
CA LEU A 11 -7.10 27.45 -20.41
C LEU A 11 -6.51 26.07 -20.74
N PHE A 12 -5.73 25.97 -21.83
CA PHE A 12 -5.10 24.71 -22.25
C PHE A 12 -3.93 24.27 -21.35
N ILE A 13 -3.27 25.19 -20.65
CA ILE A 13 -2.13 24.89 -19.76
C ILE A 13 -2.59 24.23 -18.45
N LEU A 14 -3.82 24.48 -18.01
CA LEU A 14 -4.38 23.94 -16.76
C LEU A 14 -4.66 22.43 -16.82
N ILE A 15 -4.73 21.85 -18.01
CA ILE A 15 -5.08 20.42 -18.22
C ILE A 15 -3.90 19.50 -17.88
N PHE A 16 -2.67 20.01 -17.79
CA PHE A 16 -1.46 19.22 -17.55
C PHE A 16 -1.17 18.90 -16.06
N PHE A 17 -1.94 19.44 -15.12
CA PHE A 17 -1.70 19.23 -13.68
C PHE A 17 -2.39 17.99 -13.08
N ALA A 18 -3.00 17.12 -13.89
CA ALA A 18 -3.62 15.88 -13.40
C ALA A 18 -2.57 14.78 -13.11
N CYS A 19 -1.68 15.01 -12.14
CA CYS A 19 -0.70 14.02 -11.71
C CYS A 19 -1.27 13.16 -10.56
N ASN A 20 -1.66 11.92 -10.86
CA ASN A 20 -2.04 10.93 -9.84
C ASN A 20 -0.77 10.42 -9.13
N LYS A 21 -0.54 10.86 -7.89
CA LYS A 21 0.60 10.41 -7.07
C LYS A 21 0.37 8.96 -6.62
N LYS A 22 0.81 7.99 -7.43
CA LYS A 22 0.94 6.59 -6.98
C LYS A 22 2.11 6.51 -6.01
N ASN A 23 1.81 6.35 -4.71
CA ASN A 23 2.83 6.25 -3.67
C ASN A 23 3.36 4.80 -3.58
N ASN A 24 4.16 4.43 -4.58
CA ASN A 24 4.87 3.16 -4.59
C ASN A 24 5.93 3.14 -3.49
N GLN A 25 5.89 2.12 -2.63
CA GLN A 25 6.82 1.92 -1.53
C GLN A 25 7.46 0.54 -1.65
N THR A 26 8.77 0.47 -1.53
CA THR A 26 9.47 -0.82 -1.42
C THR A 26 9.40 -1.30 0.02
N VAL A 27 8.80 -2.47 0.22
CA VAL A 27 8.58 -3.08 1.54
C VAL A 27 9.11 -4.50 1.53
N THR A 28 9.30 -5.07 2.72
CA THR A 28 9.65 -6.49 2.87
C THR A 28 8.43 -7.28 3.33
N VAL A 29 8.11 -8.38 2.66
CA VAL A 29 7.06 -9.29 3.12
C VAL A 29 7.57 -10.08 4.31
N VAL A 30 6.84 -10.06 5.42
CA VAL A 30 7.16 -10.81 6.63
C VAL A 30 5.99 -11.73 6.92
N ARG A 31 6.25 -13.01 7.19
CA ARG A 31 5.25 -13.94 7.70
C ARG A 31 5.77 -14.65 8.92
N ASP A 32 4.87 -14.84 9.85
CA ASP A 32 5.06 -15.62 11.06
C ASP A 32 3.74 -16.33 11.39
N CYS A 33 3.70 -17.01 12.53
CA CYS A 33 2.50 -17.72 12.95
C CYS A 33 1.28 -16.82 13.22
N THR A 34 1.50 -15.52 13.41
CA THR A 34 0.46 -14.55 13.78
C THR A 34 -0.15 -13.87 12.56
N GLY A 35 0.52 -13.91 11.41
CA GLY A 35 -0.05 -13.43 10.16
C GLY A 35 0.98 -13.13 9.07
N THR A 36 0.53 -12.35 8.08
CA THR A 36 1.38 -11.79 7.03
C THR A 36 1.41 -10.27 7.14
N TYR A 37 2.61 -9.71 7.03
CA TYR A 37 2.90 -8.30 7.25
C TYR A 37 3.75 -7.71 6.11
N LEU A 38 3.63 -6.40 5.93
CA LEU A 38 4.55 -5.60 5.12
C LEU A 38 5.39 -4.75 6.07
N ARG A 39 6.71 -4.97 6.03
CA ARG A 39 7.68 -4.20 6.79
C ARG A 39 8.10 -2.96 5.99
N LEU A 40 7.77 -1.79 6.52
CA LEU A 40 8.17 -0.49 6.00
C LEU A 40 8.83 0.33 7.11
N ASN A 41 10.07 0.76 6.90
CA ASN A 41 10.84 1.56 7.87
C ASN A 41 10.89 0.95 9.28
N GLY A 42 11.06 -0.37 9.36
CA GLY A 42 11.14 -1.12 10.62
C GLY A 42 9.81 -1.31 11.34
N ARG A 43 8.69 -0.92 10.74
CA ARG A 43 7.34 -1.15 11.27
C ARG A 43 6.62 -2.19 10.41
N ASP A 44 5.87 -3.06 11.07
CA ASP A 44 5.11 -4.12 10.44
C ASP A 44 3.63 -3.74 10.39
N TYR A 45 3.08 -3.84 9.18
CA TYR A 45 1.68 -3.55 8.89
C TYR A 45 0.99 -4.83 8.43
N GLN A 46 -0.09 -5.21 9.08
CA GLN A 46 -0.83 -6.42 8.75
C GLN A 46 -1.46 -6.29 7.37
N VAL A 47 -1.31 -7.34 6.57
CA VAL A 47 -1.95 -7.42 5.26
C VAL A 47 -3.35 -8.00 5.43
N CYS A 48 -4.36 -7.22 5.05
CA CYS A 48 -5.74 -7.71 5.04
C CYS A 48 -6.02 -8.65 3.88
N ASN A 49 -5.58 -8.28 2.68
CA ASN A 49 -5.76 -9.06 1.46
C ASN A 49 -4.57 -10.00 1.21
N LEU A 50 -4.55 -11.10 1.95
CA LEU A 50 -3.48 -12.10 1.91
C LEU A 50 -3.24 -12.68 0.50
N GLU A 51 -4.28 -12.78 -0.32
CA GLU A 51 -4.21 -13.30 -1.69
C GLU A 51 -3.28 -12.48 -2.59
N LYS A 52 -3.12 -11.18 -2.32
CA LYS A 52 -2.22 -10.31 -3.09
C LYS A 52 -0.75 -10.56 -2.82
N VAL A 53 -0.44 -11.12 -1.66
CA VAL A 53 0.93 -11.35 -1.22
C VAL A 53 1.29 -12.84 -1.24
N ALA A 54 0.33 -13.74 -1.44
CA ALA A 54 0.48 -15.19 -1.34
C ALA A 54 1.61 -15.79 -2.20
N SER A 55 1.91 -15.19 -3.36
CA SER A 55 2.98 -15.65 -4.27
C SER A 55 4.40 -15.22 -3.85
N PHE A 56 4.54 -14.29 -2.91
CA PHE A 56 5.84 -13.81 -2.45
C PHE A 56 6.26 -14.57 -1.20
N SER A 57 7.54 -14.91 -1.06
CA SER A 57 8.08 -15.52 0.16
C SER A 57 8.35 -14.50 1.27
N THR A 58 8.45 -14.96 2.52
CA THR A 58 8.98 -14.13 3.61
C THR A 58 10.40 -13.67 3.28
N GLY A 59 10.70 -12.40 3.55
CA GLY A 59 11.96 -11.74 3.21
C GLY A 59 11.98 -11.13 1.80
N ALA A 60 10.99 -11.39 0.95
CA ALA A 60 10.92 -10.81 -0.38
C ALA A 60 10.74 -9.29 -0.32
N LYS A 61 11.51 -8.55 -1.11
CA LYS A 61 11.34 -7.12 -1.31
C LYS A 61 10.38 -6.88 -2.48
N VAL A 62 9.28 -6.20 -2.22
CA VAL A 62 8.22 -5.93 -3.21
C VAL A 62 7.90 -4.44 -3.23
N THR A 63 7.58 -3.92 -4.42
CA THR A 63 7.09 -2.55 -4.57
C THR A 63 5.57 -2.59 -4.55
N VAL A 64 4.97 -1.94 -3.55
CA VAL A 64 3.53 -1.96 -3.31
C VAL A 64 2.97 -0.55 -3.25
N THR A 65 1.69 -0.42 -3.60
CA THR A 65 0.86 0.71 -3.18
C THR A 65 -0.17 0.16 -2.21
N PHE A 66 -0.29 0.76 -1.03
CA PHE A 66 -1.23 0.32 0.00
C PHE A 66 -1.91 1.50 0.69
N LYS A 67 -3.05 1.23 1.32
CA LYS A 67 -3.76 2.16 2.20
C LYS A 67 -3.79 1.54 3.59
N ILE A 68 -3.43 2.31 4.60
CA ILE A 68 -3.54 1.89 5.99
C ILE A 68 -5.02 2.02 6.40
N LEU A 69 -5.56 0.94 6.95
CA LEU A 69 -6.91 0.89 7.51
C LEU A 69 -6.82 0.85 9.03
N THR A 70 -7.86 1.30 9.73
CA THR A 70 -7.95 1.21 11.19
C THR A 70 -8.32 -0.19 11.65
N GLU A 71 -9.10 -0.90 10.84
CA GLU A 71 -9.57 -2.25 11.12
C GLU A 71 -9.45 -3.11 9.87
N CYS A 72 -9.08 -4.35 10.09
CA CYS A 72 -8.88 -5.35 9.06
C CYS A 72 -10.03 -6.35 9.17
N ASN A 73 -11.01 -6.24 8.28
CA ASN A 73 -12.23 -7.09 8.32
C ASN A 73 -11.99 -8.49 7.78
N ASP A 74 -10.79 -8.79 7.28
CA ASP A 74 -10.46 -10.14 6.83
C ASP A 74 -10.24 -11.05 8.03
N SER A 75 -11.21 -11.94 8.23
CA SER A 75 -11.31 -12.96 9.27
C SER A 75 -10.31 -14.11 9.11
N SER A 76 -9.25 -13.92 8.32
CA SER A 76 -8.14 -14.88 8.16
C SER A 76 -7.22 -14.80 9.37
N ASN A 77 -7.78 -15.11 10.54
CA ASN A 77 -7.04 -15.37 11.76
C ASN A 77 -6.46 -16.79 11.63
N PRO A 78 -5.15 -17.01 11.43
CA PRO A 78 -4.56 -18.33 11.63
C PRO A 78 -4.51 -18.60 13.14
N ALA A 79 -5.68 -18.67 13.78
CA ALA A 79 -5.89 -18.76 15.22
C ALA A 79 -5.38 -20.08 15.85
N ALA A 80 -4.69 -20.92 15.09
CA ALA A 80 -4.29 -22.25 15.51
C ALA A 80 -2.77 -22.47 15.61
N ALA A 81 -1.90 -21.50 15.24
CA ALA A 81 -0.49 -21.84 15.02
C ALA A 81 0.47 -21.56 16.19
N CYS A 82 0.47 -20.40 16.86
CA CYS A 82 1.49 -20.13 17.91
C CYS A 82 1.03 -19.09 18.95
N GLU A 83 1.37 -19.32 20.23
CA GLU A 83 1.31 -18.30 21.30
C GLU A 83 2.44 -17.27 21.15
N MET A 84 2.47 -16.54 20.04
CA MET A 84 3.47 -15.51 19.78
C MET A 84 2.81 -14.14 19.73
N PHE A 85 3.42 -13.16 20.40
CA PHE A 85 3.03 -11.76 20.26
C PHE A 85 3.89 -11.09 19.20
N HIS A 86 3.28 -10.69 18.08
CA HIS A 86 3.95 -9.90 17.05
C HIS A 86 3.54 -8.44 17.13
N LYS A 87 4.52 -7.53 17.29
CA LYS A 87 4.25 -6.10 17.41
C LYS A 87 3.96 -5.49 16.03
N SER A 88 2.69 -5.34 15.66
CA SER A 88 2.25 -4.62 14.46
C SER A 88 1.79 -3.19 14.77
N LYS A 89 1.71 -2.33 13.74
CA LYS A 89 1.32 -0.91 13.84
C LYS A 89 -0.03 -0.59 13.17
N GLY A 90 -0.81 -1.62 12.86
CA GLY A 90 -2.03 -1.58 12.08
C GLY A 90 -2.12 -2.80 11.20
#